data_AF-A0A3D1B8M3-F1
#
_entry.id   AF-A0A3D1B8M3-F1
#
_cell.length_a   1.000
_cell.length_b   1.000
_cell.length_c   1.000
_cell.angle_alpha   90.00
_cell.angle_beta   90.00
_cell.angle_gamma   90.00
#
_symmetry.space_group_name_H-M   'P 1'
#
loop_
_entity.id
_entity.type
_entity.pdbx_description
1 polymer ?
#
loop_
_entity_poly.entity_id
_entity_poly.type
_entity_poly.pdbx_seq_one_letter_code
_entity_poly.pdbx_strand_id
1 'polypeptide(L)'
;MDDRVVDTGYLVRAQREVAQLNPCHEDNYYLANGLLTWGGAVEEGNDVLRAAVECRFWDEIPPFFYGINLSFFQHNNEEAARVLEIGAERSPQNAAAMRKLAVMLRAKQFADERLALNYLIQQRDSAADPKLRDMLDKRVVRLQGLIALREAQRRYEDKHGSLIALEQLVERRLIDSLPADPLRLGYELRDGRIELKKLKIAGLEEQP
;
A
#
# COMPACT_ATOMS: atom_id res chain seq x y z
N MET A 1 -35.23 20.68 28.34
CA MET A 1 -34.96 20.06 27.03
C MET A 1 -34.34 18.73 27.34
N ASP A 2 -34.98 17.67 26.88
CA ASP A 2 -34.68 16.27 27.16
C ASP A 2 -33.41 15.87 26.39
N ASP A 3 -32.32 15.56 27.11
CA ASP A 3 -31.06 15.02 26.55
C ASP A 3 -31.30 13.59 26.05
N ARG A 4 -32.03 13.47 24.94
CA ARG A 4 -32.12 12.19 24.22
C ARG A 4 -30.78 11.93 23.58
N VAL A 5 -29.94 11.21 24.30
CA VAL A 5 -28.74 10.58 23.76
C VAL A 5 -29.17 9.76 22.55
N VAL A 6 -28.78 10.20 21.36
CA VAL A 6 -28.97 9.43 20.13
C VAL A 6 -28.15 8.15 20.28
N ASP A 7 -28.81 6.98 20.29
CA ASP A 7 -28.13 5.68 20.33
C ASP A 7 -27.43 5.43 19.01
N THR A 8 -26.23 5.97 18.83
CA THR A 8 -25.42 5.76 17.63
C THR A 8 -25.06 4.28 17.41
N GLY A 9 -25.18 3.43 18.44
CA GLY A 9 -25.04 1.98 18.33
C GLY A 9 -26.10 1.33 17.44
N TYR A 10 -27.23 2.00 17.15
CA TYR A 10 -28.24 1.46 16.23
C TYR A 10 -27.66 1.23 14.83
N LEU A 11 -26.76 2.10 14.36
CA LEU A 11 -26.17 1.99 13.02
C LEU A 11 -25.32 0.72 12.93
N VAL A 12 -24.46 0.48 13.92
CA VAL A 12 -23.64 -0.74 14.00
C VAL A 12 -24.52 -1.99 13.98
N ARG A 13 -25.56 -2.03 14.83
CA ARG A 13 -26.47 -3.18 14.90
C ARG A 13 -27.19 -3.38 13.57
N ALA A 14 -27.75 -2.32 12.98
CA ALA A 14 -28.49 -2.40 11.72
C ALA A 14 -27.64 -2.95 10.57
N GLN A 15 -26.42 -2.45 10.37
CA GLN A 15 -25.55 -2.91 9.28
C GLN A 15 -25.12 -4.38 9.48
N ARG A 16 -24.89 -4.80 10.73
CA ARG A 16 -24.56 -6.20 11.05
C ARG A 16 -25.75 -7.14 10.82
N GLU A 17 -26.95 -6.75 11.22
CA GLU A 17 -28.17 -7.54 10.96
C GLU A 17 -28.43 -7.69 9.46
N VAL A 18 -28.27 -6.62 8.67
CA VAL A 18 -28.39 -6.70 7.21
C VAL A 18 -27.34 -7.65 6.64
N ALA A 19 -26.09 -7.62 7.13
CA ALA A 19 -25.03 -8.52 6.68
C ALA A 19 -25.31 -10.00 7.04
N GLN A 20 -25.98 -10.26 8.16
CA GLN A 20 -26.38 -11.62 8.53
C GLN A 20 -27.53 -12.14 7.65
N LEU A 21 -28.52 -11.29 7.37
CA LEU A 21 -29.71 -11.67 6.60
C LEU A 21 -29.43 -11.75 5.09
N ASN A 22 -28.61 -10.84 4.58
CA ASN A 22 -28.21 -10.78 3.18
C ASN A 22 -26.77 -10.25 3.05
N PRO A 23 -25.75 -11.12 3.21
CA PRO A 23 -24.36 -10.72 3.09
C PRO A 23 -23.99 -10.23 1.68
N CYS A 24 -24.81 -10.53 0.68
CA CYS A 24 -24.63 -10.05 -0.70
C CYS A 24 -25.20 -8.64 -0.93
N HIS A 25 -25.85 -8.01 0.06
CA HIS A 25 -26.46 -6.70 -0.09
C HIS A 25 -25.41 -5.61 -0.34
N GLU A 26 -25.41 -5.06 -1.55
CA GLU A 26 -24.35 -4.16 -2.03
C GLU A 26 -24.26 -2.88 -1.20
N ASP A 27 -25.37 -2.15 -1.07
CA ASP A 27 -25.36 -0.88 -0.36
C ASP A 27 -24.93 -1.04 1.11
N ASN A 28 -25.14 -2.22 1.70
CA ASN A 28 -24.83 -2.46 3.09
C ASN A 28 -23.32 -2.43 3.33
N TYR A 29 -22.53 -3.08 2.47
CA TYR A 29 -21.07 -3.07 2.65
C TYR A 29 -20.47 -1.69 2.31
N TYR A 30 -21.05 -0.95 1.37
CA TYR A 30 -20.63 0.43 1.08
C TYR A 30 -20.89 1.35 2.28
N LEU A 31 -22.10 1.31 2.82
CA LEU A 31 -22.50 2.11 3.98
C LEU A 31 -21.72 1.69 5.22
N ALA A 32 -21.54 0.40 5.48
CA ALA A 32 -20.75 -0.08 6.60
C ALA A 32 -19.29 0.35 6.50
N ASN A 33 -18.65 0.25 5.33
CA ASN A 33 -17.28 0.72 5.17
C ASN A 33 -17.17 2.23 5.44
N GLY A 34 -18.02 3.05 4.83
CA GLY A 34 -17.95 4.50 4.95
C GLY A 34 -18.36 5.03 6.34
N LEU A 35 -19.45 4.51 6.90
CA LEU A 35 -20.03 5.01 8.14
C LEU A 35 -19.49 4.32 9.39
N LEU A 36 -19.12 3.03 9.29
CA LEU A 36 -18.59 2.28 10.43
C LEU A 36 -17.07 2.26 10.38
N THR A 37 -16.45 1.62 9.39
CA THR A 37 -14.98 1.45 9.40
C THR A 37 -14.26 2.79 9.41
N TRP A 38 -14.56 3.66 8.45
CA TRP A 38 -13.98 5.01 8.38
C TRP A 38 -14.62 6.00 9.37
N GLY A 39 -15.73 5.62 10.01
CA GLY A 39 -16.35 6.35 11.12
C GLY A 39 -15.80 5.98 12.51
N GLY A 40 -14.87 5.03 12.61
CA GLY A 40 -14.18 4.63 13.84
C GLY A 40 -14.59 3.28 14.42
N ALA A 41 -15.66 2.65 13.92
CA ALA A 41 -16.08 1.28 14.25
C ALA A 41 -15.45 0.28 13.26
N VAL A 42 -14.11 0.18 13.33
CA VAL A 42 -13.27 -0.55 12.37
C VAL A 42 -13.63 -2.03 12.29
N GLU A 43 -13.68 -2.72 13.43
CA GLU A 43 -13.94 -4.15 13.50
C GLU A 43 -15.33 -4.51 12.99
N GLU A 44 -16.36 -3.74 13.38
CA GLU A 44 -17.74 -4.00 13.00
C GLU A 44 -18.00 -3.74 11.52
N GLY A 45 -17.42 -2.68 10.96
CA GLY A 45 -17.49 -2.46 9.52
C GLY A 45 -16.71 -3.51 8.72
N ASN A 46 -15.57 -3.99 9.25
CA ASN A 46 -14.80 -5.06 8.66
C ASN A 46 -15.52 -6.43 8.72
N ASP A 47 -16.31 -6.71 9.76
CA ASP A 47 -17.19 -7.89 9.80
C ASP A 47 -18.19 -7.90 8.64
N VAL A 48 -18.83 -6.75 8.36
CA VAL A 48 -19.76 -6.61 7.24
C VAL A 48 -19.05 -6.81 5.90
N LEU A 49 -17.87 -6.20 5.72
CA LEU A 49 -17.08 -6.37 4.51
C LEU A 49 -16.64 -7.83 4.31
N ARG A 50 -16.22 -8.52 5.36
CA ARG A 50 -15.84 -9.93 5.30
C ARG A 50 -16.99 -10.81 4.82
N ALA A 51 -18.19 -10.61 5.37
CA ALA A 51 -19.39 -11.31 4.92
C ALA A 51 -19.70 -11.03 3.43
N ALA A 52 -19.52 -9.78 2.99
CA ALA A 52 -19.68 -9.41 1.58
C ALA A 52 -18.61 -10.04 0.67
N VAL A 53 -17.35 -10.16 1.12
CA VAL A 53 -16.28 -10.86 0.39
C VAL A 53 -16.66 -12.33 0.14
N GLU A 54 -17.24 -12.99 1.14
CA GLU A 54 -17.66 -14.40 1.06
C GLU A 54 -18.87 -14.60 0.14
N CYS A 55 -19.87 -13.73 0.23
CA CYS A 55 -21.11 -13.88 -0.56
C CYS A 55 -20.95 -13.43 -2.01
N ARG A 56 -20.29 -12.29 -2.26
CA ARG A 56 -20.18 -11.66 -3.58
C ARG A 56 -18.93 -12.14 -4.30
N PHE A 57 -18.88 -13.42 -4.65
CA PHE A 57 -17.72 -14.04 -5.29
C PHE A 57 -17.35 -13.45 -6.66
N TRP A 58 -18.23 -12.65 -7.28
CA TRP A 58 -18.00 -11.95 -8.55
C TRP A 58 -17.53 -10.50 -8.37
N ASP A 59 -17.63 -9.94 -7.16
CA ASP A 59 -17.42 -8.52 -6.89
C ASP A 59 -16.02 -8.27 -6.31
N GLU A 60 -15.28 -7.40 -6.99
CA GLU A 60 -13.92 -6.97 -6.60
C GLU A 60 -13.92 -5.93 -5.46
N ILE A 61 -15.04 -5.24 -5.23
CA ILE A 61 -15.06 -4.08 -4.35
C ILE A 61 -15.01 -4.45 -2.86
N PRO A 62 -15.78 -5.43 -2.34
CA PRO A 62 -15.63 -5.85 -0.95
C PRO A 62 -14.21 -6.27 -0.57
N PRO A 63 -13.51 -7.14 -1.34
CA PRO A 63 -12.13 -7.49 -1.01
C PRO A 63 -11.18 -6.30 -1.18
N PHE A 64 -11.42 -5.41 -2.14
CA PHE A 64 -10.63 -4.18 -2.23
C PHE A 64 -10.74 -3.33 -0.95
N PHE A 65 -11.95 -2.98 -0.50
CA PHE A 65 -12.14 -2.20 0.72
C PHE A 65 -11.61 -2.92 1.95
N TYR A 66 -11.91 -4.21 2.09
CA TYR A 66 -11.45 -4.98 3.24
C TYR A 66 -9.92 -5.08 3.29
N GLY A 67 -9.27 -5.34 2.16
CA GLY A 67 -7.81 -5.39 2.06
C GLY A 67 -7.15 -4.06 2.41
N ILE A 68 -7.73 -2.93 1.96
CA ILE A 68 -7.24 -1.59 2.35
C ILE A 68 -7.41 -1.37 3.86
N ASN A 69 -8.57 -1.70 4.42
CA ASN A 69 -8.84 -1.51 5.85
C ASN A 69 -7.90 -2.36 6.73
N LEU A 70 -7.63 -3.61 6.34
CA LEU A 70 -6.67 -4.50 7.00
C LEU A 70 -5.26 -3.90 7.05
N SER A 71 -4.79 -3.33 5.94
CA SER A 71 -3.46 -2.71 5.89
C SER A 71 -3.42 -1.38 6.66
N PHE A 72 -4.45 -0.56 6.52
CA PHE A 72 -4.46 0.80 7.04
C PHE A 72 -4.73 0.85 8.55
N PHE A 73 -5.81 0.22 9.02
CA PHE A 73 -6.23 0.31 10.43
C PHE A 73 -5.60 -0.77 11.31
N GLN A 74 -5.45 -1.98 10.78
CA GLN A 74 -5.01 -3.14 11.56
C GLN A 74 -3.54 -3.49 11.32
N HIS A 75 -2.88 -2.81 10.37
CA HIS A 75 -1.50 -3.10 9.93
C HIS A 75 -1.24 -4.56 9.54
N ASN A 76 -2.31 -5.30 9.22
CA ASN A 76 -2.25 -6.69 8.82
C ASN A 76 -1.97 -6.80 7.32
N ASN A 77 -0.73 -6.45 6.95
CA ASN A 77 -0.32 -6.36 5.55
C ASN A 77 -0.36 -7.70 4.81
N GLU A 78 -0.21 -8.83 5.52
CA GLU A 78 -0.24 -10.12 4.85
C GLU A 78 -1.65 -10.57 4.52
N GLU A 79 -2.59 -10.42 5.46
CA GLU A 79 -3.99 -10.69 5.15
C GLU A 79 -4.54 -9.68 4.13
N ALA A 80 -4.16 -8.41 4.24
CA ALA A 80 -4.50 -7.40 3.25
C ALA A 80 -4.04 -7.81 1.83
N ALA A 81 -2.80 -8.28 1.70
CA ALA A 81 -2.27 -8.74 0.42
C ALA A 81 -3.05 -9.96 -0.11
N ARG A 82 -3.41 -10.92 0.75
CA ARG A 82 -4.23 -12.08 0.38
C ARG A 82 -5.62 -11.66 -0.10
N VAL A 83 -6.29 -10.76 0.61
CA VAL A 83 -7.62 -10.27 0.25
C VAL A 83 -7.59 -9.43 -1.03
N LEU A 84 -6.55 -8.62 -1.26
CA LEU A 84 -6.38 -7.90 -2.52
C LEU A 84 -6.18 -8.83 -3.72
N GLU A 85 -5.53 -9.99 -3.55
CA GLU A 85 -5.47 -11.02 -4.60
C GLU A 85 -6.85 -11.57 -4.94
N ILE A 86 -7.71 -11.81 -3.93
CA ILE A 86 -9.11 -12.19 -4.16
C ILE A 86 -9.83 -11.12 -4.99
N GLY A 87 -9.66 -9.84 -4.64
CA GLY A 87 -10.22 -8.75 -5.45
C GLY A 87 -9.69 -8.75 -6.88
N ALA A 88 -8.40 -9.03 -7.06
CA ALA A 88 -7.79 -9.10 -8.38
C ALA A 88 -8.30 -10.27 -9.23
N GLU A 89 -8.59 -11.42 -8.63
CA GLU A 89 -9.20 -12.57 -9.31
C GLU A 89 -10.61 -12.26 -9.83
N ARG A 90 -11.34 -11.42 -9.10
CA ARG A 90 -12.71 -11.00 -9.44
C ARG A 90 -12.76 -9.83 -10.41
N SER A 91 -11.64 -9.15 -10.61
CA SER A 91 -11.64 -7.88 -11.35
C SER A 91 -11.37 -8.04 -12.85
N PRO A 92 -12.27 -7.56 -13.72
CA PRO A 92 -12.01 -7.56 -15.16
C PRO A 92 -10.99 -6.50 -15.59
N GLN A 93 -10.78 -5.43 -14.82
CA GLN A 93 -9.99 -4.27 -15.28
C GLN A 93 -8.87 -3.86 -14.31
N ASN A 94 -9.07 -4.07 -13.02
CA ASN A 94 -8.21 -3.56 -11.95
C ASN A 94 -7.28 -4.62 -11.34
N ALA A 95 -7.33 -5.85 -11.85
CA ALA A 95 -6.53 -6.98 -11.34
C ALA A 95 -5.05 -6.62 -11.18
N ALA A 96 -4.41 -6.07 -12.22
CA ALA A 96 -3.01 -5.66 -12.16
C ALA A 96 -2.71 -4.65 -11.05
N ALA A 97 -3.63 -3.71 -10.80
CA ALA A 97 -3.44 -2.68 -9.78
C ALA A 97 -3.56 -3.26 -8.37
N MET A 98 -4.55 -4.13 -8.14
CA MET A 98 -4.73 -4.81 -6.86
C MET A 98 -3.57 -5.77 -6.55
N ARG A 99 -3.11 -6.56 -7.53
CA ARG A 99 -1.91 -7.42 -7.38
C ARG A 99 -0.66 -6.62 -7.09
N LYS A 100 -0.47 -5.49 -7.78
CA LYS A 100 0.63 -4.58 -7.48
C LYS A 100 0.56 -4.11 -6.02
N LEU A 101 -0.60 -3.74 -5.51
CA LEU A 101 -0.74 -3.35 -4.09
C LEU A 101 -0.39 -4.51 -3.16
N ALA A 102 -0.90 -5.72 -3.40
CA ALA A 102 -0.57 -6.92 -2.62
C ALA A 102 0.95 -7.19 -2.58
N VAL A 103 1.62 -7.15 -3.73
CA VAL A 103 3.08 -7.28 -3.85
C VAL A 103 3.80 -6.18 -3.05
N MET A 104 3.33 -4.94 -3.11
CA MET A 104 3.93 -3.83 -2.35
C MET A 104 3.76 -3.97 -0.84
N LEU A 105 2.62 -4.48 -0.36
CA LEU A 105 2.40 -4.74 1.06
C LEU A 105 3.36 -5.81 1.59
N ARG A 106 3.60 -6.88 0.82
CA ARG A 106 4.58 -7.91 1.16
C ARG A 106 6.02 -7.40 1.09
N ALA A 107 6.36 -6.64 0.05
CA ALA A 107 7.69 -6.08 -0.13
C ALA A 107 8.11 -5.15 1.02
N LYS A 108 7.16 -4.42 1.62
CA LYS A 108 7.41 -3.55 2.77
C LYS A 108 7.77 -4.29 4.07
N GLN A 109 7.54 -5.60 4.15
CA GLN A 109 7.87 -6.39 5.34
C GLN A 109 9.35 -6.78 5.40
N PHE A 110 10.09 -6.66 4.29
CA PHE A 110 11.53 -6.91 4.29
C PHE A 110 12.27 -5.71 4.87
N ALA A 111 13.05 -5.94 5.94
CA ALA A 111 13.94 -4.93 6.50
C ALA A 111 15.15 -4.63 5.59
N ASP A 112 15.56 -5.61 4.78
CA ASP A 112 16.67 -5.50 3.85
C ASP A 112 16.18 -5.17 2.43
N GLU A 113 16.75 -4.11 1.85
CA GLU A 113 16.34 -3.60 0.54
C GLU A 113 16.70 -4.52 -0.62
N ARG A 114 17.77 -5.31 -0.49
CA ARG A 114 18.16 -6.31 -1.47
C ARG A 114 17.21 -7.51 -1.42
N LEU A 115 16.76 -7.90 -0.23
CA LEU A 115 15.69 -8.91 -0.11
C LEU A 115 14.38 -8.41 -0.74
N ALA A 116 13.99 -7.17 -0.44
CA ALA A 116 12.83 -6.55 -1.09
C ALA A 116 12.99 -6.48 -2.61
N LEU A 117 14.16 -6.10 -3.11
CA LEU A 117 14.47 -6.06 -4.54
C LEU A 117 14.36 -7.44 -5.19
N ASN A 118 14.95 -8.46 -4.59
CA ASN A 118 14.90 -9.82 -5.12
C ASN A 118 13.46 -10.34 -5.18
N TYR A 119 12.67 -10.06 -4.14
CA TYR A 119 11.24 -10.38 -4.13
C TYR A 119 10.51 -9.67 -5.29
N LEU A 120 10.75 -8.38 -5.51
CA LEU A 120 10.11 -7.63 -6.59
C LEU A 120 10.50 -8.11 -7.98
N ILE A 121 11.77 -8.48 -8.18
CA ILE A 121 12.25 -9.09 -9.42
C ILE A 121 11.52 -10.41 -9.66
N GLN A 122 11.45 -11.27 -8.63
CA GLN A 122 10.74 -12.55 -8.74
C GLN A 122 9.26 -12.34 -9.10
N GLN A 123 8.56 -11.41 -8.44
CA GLN A 123 7.15 -11.13 -8.74
C GLN A 123 6.97 -10.56 -10.15
N ARG A 124 7.85 -9.65 -10.59
CA ARG A 124 7.84 -9.10 -11.95
C ARG A 124 8.01 -10.21 -12.99
N ASP A 125 9.01 -11.06 -12.81
CA ASP A 125 9.38 -12.09 -13.79
C ASP A 125 8.33 -13.21 -13.85
N SER A 126 7.65 -13.48 -12.73
CA SER A 126 6.56 -14.46 -12.65
C SER A 126 5.20 -13.91 -13.10
N ALA A 127 5.05 -12.59 -13.26
CA ALA A 127 3.77 -11.97 -13.61
C ALA A 127 3.37 -12.31 -15.05
N ALA A 128 2.23 -13.00 -15.22
CA ALA A 128 1.66 -13.27 -16.53
C ALA A 128 1.05 -12.01 -17.19
N ASP A 129 0.45 -11.13 -16.38
CA ASP A 129 -0.14 -9.87 -16.85
C ASP A 129 0.96 -8.85 -17.22
N PRO A 130 1.04 -8.40 -18.49
CA PRO A 130 2.06 -7.47 -18.93
C PRO A 130 1.95 -6.09 -18.26
N LYS A 131 0.73 -5.66 -17.88
CA LYS A 131 0.50 -4.40 -17.17
C LYS A 131 1.05 -4.49 -15.75
N LEU A 132 0.86 -5.63 -15.06
CA LEU A 132 1.48 -5.87 -13.77
C LEU A 132 3.01 -5.90 -13.87
N ARG A 133 3.54 -6.59 -14.88
CA ARG A 133 4.99 -6.65 -15.14
C ARG A 133 5.60 -5.27 -15.32
N ASP A 134 5.03 -4.41 -16.18
CA ASP A 134 5.49 -3.03 -16.36
C ASP A 134 5.43 -2.22 -15.07
N MET A 135 4.33 -2.36 -14.30
CA MET A 135 4.19 -1.66 -13.02
C MET A 135 5.24 -2.10 -11.98
N LEU A 136 5.59 -3.38 -11.94
CA LEU A 136 6.62 -3.91 -11.04
C LEU A 136 8.03 -3.59 -11.52
N ASP A 137 8.27 -3.56 -12.82
CA ASP A 137 9.57 -3.18 -13.39
C ASP A 137 9.96 -1.75 -12.99
N LYS A 138 9.02 -0.81 -13.07
CA LYS A 138 9.22 0.55 -12.57
C LYS A 138 9.59 0.60 -11.08
N ARG A 139 9.05 -0.32 -10.26
CA ARG A 139 9.40 -0.43 -8.84
C ARG A 139 10.79 -1.02 -8.63
N VAL A 140 11.15 -2.05 -9.41
CA VAL A 140 12.48 -2.67 -9.43
C VAL A 140 13.56 -1.63 -9.75
N VAL A 141 13.40 -0.89 -10.85
CA VAL A 141 14.36 0.13 -11.28
C VAL A 141 14.57 1.20 -10.21
N ARG A 142 13.49 1.66 -9.57
CA ARG A 142 13.58 2.64 -8.47
C ARG A 142 14.35 2.10 -7.27
N LEU A 143 14.09 0.86 -6.87
CA LEU A 143 14.75 0.28 -5.70
C LEU A 143 16.23 -0.03 -5.98
N GLN A 144 16.57 -0.43 -7.22
CA GLN A 144 17.96 -0.55 -7.67
C GLN A 144 18.69 0.79 -7.57
N GLY A 145 18.07 1.88 -8.05
CA GLY A 145 18.63 3.22 -7.94
C GLY A 145 18.86 3.64 -6.49
N LEU A 146 17.90 3.37 -5.59
CA LEU A 146 18.04 3.64 -4.16
C LEU A 146 19.24 2.89 -3.54
N ILE A 147 19.35 1.59 -3.83
CA ILE A 147 20.45 0.76 -3.31
C ILE A 147 21.80 1.29 -3.78
N ALA A 148 21.93 1.61 -5.07
CA ALA A 148 23.14 2.19 -5.64
C ALA A 148 23.52 3.53 -4.99
N LEU A 149 22.53 4.40 -4.74
CA LEU A 149 22.74 5.67 -4.06
C LEU A 149 23.20 5.47 -2.61
N ARG A 150 22.59 4.54 -1.86
CA ARG A 150 22.99 4.25 -0.48
C ARG A 150 24.37 3.62 -0.38
N GLU A 151 24.76 2.81 -1.35
CA GLU A 151 26.14 2.32 -1.46
C GLU A 151 27.13 3.44 -1.73
N ALA A 152 26.78 4.38 -2.61
CA ALA A 152 27.60 5.56 -2.87
C ALA A 152 27.68 6.49 -1.65
N GLN A 153 26.57 6.67 -0.93
CA GLN A 153 26.53 7.42 0.33
C GLN A 153 27.51 6.84 1.35
N ARG A 154 27.47 5.53 1.61
CA ARG A 154 28.42 4.90 2.54
C ARG A 154 29.88 5.18 2.15
N ARG A 155 30.22 4.99 0.87
CA ARG A 155 31.57 5.30 0.36
C ARG A 155 31.97 6.77 0.49
N TYR A 156 31.01 7.68 0.36
CA TYR A 156 31.23 9.12 0.56
C TYR A 156 31.53 9.40 2.03
N GLU A 157 30.67 8.90 2.92
CA GLU A 157 30.71 9.20 4.35
C GLU A 157 31.95 8.63 5.04
N ASP A 158 32.43 7.47 4.58
CA ASP A 158 33.69 6.86 5.03
C ASP A 158 34.91 7.78 4.81
N LYS A 159 34.86 8.73 3.87
CA LYS A 159 36.01 9.58 3.47
C LYS A 159 35.81 11.07 3.69
N HIS A 160 34.56 11.53 3.65
CA HIS A 160 34.25 12.95 3.56
C HIS A 160 33.32 13.43 4.69
N GLY A 161 32.89 12.53 5.59
CA GLY A 161 31.86 12.82 6.58
C GLY A 161 30.47 12.86 5.97
N SER A 162 29.49 13.35 6.73
CA SER A 162 28.07 13.27 6.38
C SER A 162 27.74 13.87 5.01
N LEU A 163 26.92 13.15 4.24
CA LEU A 163 26.35 13.68 3.00
C LEU A 163 25.33 14.78 3.32
N ILE A 164 25.36 15.89 2.57
CA ILE A 164 24.40 17.00 2.71
C ILE A 164 23.55 17.21 1.46
N ALA A 165 24.01 16.74 0.30
CA ALA A 165 23.28 16.82 -0.97
C ALA A 165 23.64 15.63 -1.88
N LEU A 166 22.69 15.16 -2.69
CA LEU A 166 22.89 14.00 -3.58
C LEU A 166 23.94 14.28 -4.65
N GLU A 167 24.04 15.54 -5.09
CA GLU A 167 24.95 16.04 -6.12
C GLU A 167 26.42 15.79 -5.74
N GLN A 168 26.73 15.77 -4.44
CA GLN A 168 28.09 15.49 -3.95
C GLN A 168 28.58 14.10 -4.35
N LEU A 169 27.66 13.13 -4.54
CA LEU A 169 28.02 11.79 -5.01
C LEU A 169 28.50 11.82 -6.46
N VAL A 170 27.94 12.71 -7.29
CA VAL A 170 28.35 12.91 -8.69
C VAL A 170 29.63 13.75 -8.77
N GLU A 171 29.72 14.84 -8.01
CA GLU A 171 30.91 15.71 -7.95
C GLU A 171 32.16 14.94 -7.51
N ARG A 172 32.02 13.99 -6.58
CA ARG A 172 33.09 13.09 -6.14
C ARG A 172 33.29 11.87 -7.04
N ARG A 173 32.54 11.76 -8.14
CA ARG A 173 32.59 10.64 -9.10
C ARG A 173 32.38 9.27 -8.44
N LEU A 174 31.55 9.22 -7.40
CA LEU A 174 31.13 7.95 -6.78
C LEU A 174 30.01 7.27 -7.58
N ILE A 175 29.34 8.05 -8.42
CA ILE A 175 28.38 7.67 -9.45
C ILE A 175 28.53 8.64 -10.63
N ASP A 176 28.17 8.20 -11.83
CA ASP A 176 28.27 9.03 -13.05
C ASP A 176 27.14 10.07 -13.14
N SER A 177 25.94 9.68 -12.69
CA SER A 177 24.75 10.53 -12.65
C SER A 177 23.75 9.96 -11.65
N LEU A 178 22.80 10.79 -11.20
CA LEU A 178 21.71 10.31 -10.36
C LEU A 178 20.84 9.30 -11.14
N PRO A 179 20.51 8.13 -10.55
CA PRO A 179 19.67 7.14 -11.22
C PRO A 179 18.33 7.75 -11.67
N ALA A 180 17.86 7.36 -12.85
CA ALA A 180 16.54 7.76 -13.32
C ALA A 180 15.45 7.10 -12.46
N ASP A 181 14.40 7.87 -12.12
CA ASP A 181 13.17 7.31 -11.56
C ASP A 181 12.10 7.25 -12.67
N PRO A 182 11.70 6.05 -13.13
CA PRO A 182 10.70 5.91 -14.18
C PRO A 182 9.29 6.41 -13.78
N LEU A 183 9.03 6.62 -12.49
CA LEU A 183 7.82 7.27 -11.97
C LEU A 183 8.00 8.77 -11.73
N ARG A 184 9.17 9.34 -12.02
CA ARG A 184 9.48 10.77 -11.96
C ARG A 184 9.26 11.44 -10.60
N LEU A 185 9.34 10.69 -9.49
CA LEU A 185 9.30 11.27 -8.14
C LEU A 185 10.72 11.64 -7.67
N GLY A 186 11.69 10.78 -7.97
CA GLY A 186 13.10 10.94 -7.64
C GLY A 186 13.49 10.38 -6.26
N TYR A 187 14.63 10.86 -5.78
CA TYR A 187 15.24 10.49 -4.50
C TYR A 187 15.48 11.76 -3.68
N GLU A 188 15.52 11.63 -2.37
CA GLU A 188 15.83 12.73 -1.45
C GLU A 188 16.76 12.28 -0.34
N LEU A 189 17.48 13.24 0.24
CA LEU A 189 18.21 13.04 1.48
C LEU A 189 17.33 13.54 2.62
N ARG A 190 16.98 12.67 3.55
CA ARG A 190 16.18 12.97 4.73
C ARG A 190 16.87 12.38 5.95
N ASP A 191 17.08 13.19 6.98
CA ASP A 191 17.74 12.79 8.23
C ASP A 191 19.07 12.05 8.01
N GLY A 192 19.87 12.54 7.05
CA GLY A 192 21.16 11.96 6.70
C GLY A 192 21.05 10.60 5.99
N ARG A 193 19.89 10.20 5.47
CA ARG A 193 19.71 8.95 4.71
C ARG A 193 19.04 9.23 3.38
N ILE A 194 19.54 8.59 2.33
CA ILE A 194 18.89 8.68 1.02
C ILE A 194 17.62 7.82 1.02
N GLU A 195 16.51 8.39 0.57
CA GLU A 195 15.20 7.75 0.50
C GLU A 195 14.53 7.98 -0.87
N LEU A 196 13.51 7.18 -1.15
CA LEU A 196 12.65 7.40 -2.31
C LEU A 196 11.71 8.58 -2.01
N LYS A 197 11.64 9.55 -2.92
CA LYS A 197 10.60 10.58 -2.83
C LYS A 197 9.23 9.93 -2.94
N LYS A 198 8.37 10.24 -1.97
CA LYS A 198 6.96 9.84 -1.93
C LYS A 198 6.10 10.97 -2.49
N LEU A 199 4.95 10.63 -3.05
CA LEU A 199 3.92 11.62 -3.40
C LEU A 199 3.42 12.25 -2.12
N LYS A 200 3.42 13.58 -2.05
CA LYS A 200 2.76 14.32 -0.98
C LYS A 200 1.28 14.44 -1.33
N ILE A 201 0.43 13.80 -0.53
CA ILE A 201 -1.02 13.90 -0.66
C ILE A 201 -1.50 14.72 0.54
N ALA A 202 -2.09 15.89 0.27
CA ALA A 202 -2.58 16.78 1.32
C ALA A 202 -3.57 16.03 2.23
N GLY A 203 -3.34 16.08 3.54
CA GLY A 203 -4.16 15.38 4.54
C GLY A 203 -3.79 13.91 4.81
N LEU A 204 -2.81 13.34 4.11
CA LEU A 204 -2.24 12.01 4.36
C LEU A 204 -0.71 12.07 4.55
N GLU A 205 -0.22 13.23 4.98
CA GLU A 205 1.20 13.43 5.25
C GLU A 205 1.63 12.57 6.44
N GLU A 206 2.76 11.86 6.31
CA GLU A 206 3.40 11.20 7.45
C GLU A 206 3.71 12.28 8.48
N GLN A 207 3.01 12.26 9.61
CA GLN A 207 3.34 13.12 10.75
C GLN A 207 4.74 12.73 11.24
N PRO A 208 5.55 13.72 11.65
CA PRO A 208 6.96 13.53 12.03
C PRO A 208 7.13 12.56 13.21
#